data_AF-A0A0C3MB03-F1
#
_entry.id   AF-A0A0C3MB03-F1
#
_cell.length_a   1.000
_cell.length_b   1.000
_cell.length_c   1.000
_cell.angle_alpha   90.00
_cell.angle_beta   90.00
_cell.angle_gamma   90.00
#
_symmetry.space_group_name_H-M   'P 1'
#
loop_
_entity.id
_entity.type
_entity.pdbx_description
1 polymer ?
#
loop_
_entity_poly.entity_id
_entity_poly.type
_entity_poly.pdbx_seq_one_letter_code
_entity_poly.pdbx_strand_id
1 'polypeptide(L)'
;LSQRLAREIKIWSQLSHPNVLEFLGYHLNQRMTTAWLISPYITDGNLSQFIRNISLDSPLRIRLIVDTARGLAYLHAQGICHGDMKPANILVTDERTAVIADFGLSQLADSTESGLTTTKSIKGSFRYLSPELLDEGARHTLQSDVWAFGCVMMEVLTGMLPFPNAKNDISLTLALARREMPVQTRSLTVAEPIRDLLQECWQLKPSDRPTMPRC
;
A
#
# COMPACT_ATOMS: atom_id res chain seq x y z
N LEU A 1 19.72 -13.94 10.70
CA LEU A 1 18.61 -13.02 10.30
C LEU A 1 19.00 -12.24 9.07
N SER A 2 18.15 -12.19 8.04
CA SER A 2 18.42 -11.35 6.86
C SER A 2 18.28 -9.86 7.24
N GLN A 3 19.03 -8.97 6.57
CA GLN A 3 18.94 -7.52 6.80
C GLN A 3 17.49 -7.00 6.62
N ARG A 4 16.74 -7.57 5.67
CA ARG A 4 15.33 -7.20 5.43
C ARG A 4 14.43 -7.52 6.61
N LEU A 5 14.54 -8.73 7.15
CA LEU A 5 13.74 -9.17 8.28
C LEU A 5 14.09 -8.40 9.56
N ALA A 6 15.36 -8.09 9.79
CA ALA A 6 15.77 -7.24 10.89
C ALA A 6 15.18 -5.82 10.77
N ARG A 7 15.15 -5.26 9.55
CA ARG A 7 14.52 -3.96 9.27
C ARG A 7 13.01 -3.99 9.49
N GLU A 8 12.34 -5.02 9.00
CA GLU A 8 10.89 -5.20 9.19
C GLU A 8 10.54 -5.27 10.69
N ILE A 9 11.24 -6.11 11.47
CA ILE A 9 11.05 -6.20 12.93
C ILE A 9 11.29 -4.82 13.59
N LYS A 10 12.37 -4.12 13.21
CA LYS A 10 12.71 -2.82 13.77
C LYS A 10 11.64 -1.77 13.48
N ILE A 11 11.16 -1.70 12.24
CA ILE A 11 10.12 -0.74 11.84
C ILE A 11 8.82 -1.11 12.56
N TRP A 12 8.34 -2.34 12.41
CA TRP A 12 7.03 -2.74 12.88
C TRP A 12 6.90 -2.67 14.41
N SER A 13 7.95 -3.02 15.16
CA SER A 13 7.97 -2.92 16.63
C SER A 13 7.87 -1.50 17.19
N GLN A 14 8.07 -0.47 16.37
CA GLN A 14 7.97 0.95 16.77
C GLN A 14 6.59 1.54 16.46
N LEU A 15 5.72 0.81 15.77
CA LEU A 15 4.44 1.30 15.32
C LEU A 15 3.35 1.02 16.38
N SER A 16 2.54 2.03 16.66
CA SER A 16 1.38 1.92 17.54
C SER A 16 0.29 2.88 17.06
N HIS A 17 -0.72 2.34 16.38
CA HIS A 17 -1.84 3.10 15.83
C HIS A 17 -3.04 2.19 15.58
N PRO A 18 -4.30 2.61 15.81
CA PRO A 18 -5.49 1.77 15.64
C PRO A 18 -5.70 1.22 14.21
N ASN A 19 -5.12 1.88 13.20
CA ASN A 19 -5.18 1.45 11.80
C ASN A 19 -3.86 0.84 11.28
N VAL A 20 -3.01 0.38 12.19
CA VAL A 20 -1.76 -0.33 11.89
C VAL A 20 -1.77 -1.62 12.70
N LEU A 21 -1.51 -2.75 12.05
CA LEU A 21 -1.51 -4.04 12.72
C LEU A 21 -0.48 -4.05 13.86
N GLU A 22 -0.90 -4.48 15.04
CA GLU A 22 -0.03 -4.54 16.21
C GLU A 22 1.05 -5.61 16.07
N PHE A 23 2.28 -5.27 16.46
CA PHE A 23 3.37 -6.21 16.60
C PHE A 23 3.50 -6.68 18.05
N LEU A 24 3.18 -7.95 18.30
CA LEU A 24 3.27 -8.55 19.65
C LEU A 24 4.67 -9.08 19.97
N GLY A 25 5.46 -9.40 18.94
CA GLY A 25 6.81 -9.89 19.11
C GLY A 25 7.26 -10.80 17.98
N TYR A 26 8.36 -11.52 18.22
CA TYR A 26 8.88 -12.51 17.30
C TYR A 26 9.45 -13.71 18.04
N HIS A 27 9.46 -14.86 17.38
CA HIS A 27 10.18 -16.05 17.80
C HIS A 27 11.29 -16.36 16.79
N LEU A 28 12.48 -16.70 17.27
CA LEU A 28 13.56 -17.20 16.43
C LEU A 28 13.74 -18.69 16.67
N ASN A 29 13.95 -19.44 15.59
CA ASN A 29 14.35 -20.83 15.75
C ASN A 29 15.73 -20.93 16.43
N GLN A 30 16.07 -22.11 16.96
CA GLN A 30 17.36 -22.35 17.64
C GLN A 30 18.58 -21.97 16.78
N ARG A 31 18.46 -22.07 15.45
CA ARG A 31 19.53 -21.75 14.50
C ARG A 31 19.59 -20.27 14.11
N MET A 32 18.66 -19.43 14.59
CA MET A 32 18.53 -18.00 14.25
C MET A 32 18.41 -17.71 12.75
N THR A 33 17.91 -18.68 11.98
CA THR A 33 17.74 -18.60 10.53
C THR A 33 16.33 -18.18 10.13
N THR A 34 15.34 -18.50 10.95
CA THR A 34 13.93 -18.25 10.68
C THR A 34 13.34 -17.47 11.84
N ALA A 35 12.66 -16.35 11.53
CA ALA A 35 11.82 -15.66 12.49
C ALA A 35 10.36 -15.89 12.17
N TRP A 36 9.55 -16.08 13.21
CA TRP A 36 8.10 -15.98 13.15
C TRP A 36 7.72 -14.66 13.79
N LEU A 37 6.98 -13.82 13.06
CA LEU A 37 6.46 -12.56 13.56
C LEU A 37 5.07 -12.82 14.15
N ILE A 38 4.79 -12.21 15.30
CA ILE A 38 3.59 -12.46 16.09
C ILE A 38 2.76 -11.17 16.12
N SER A 39 1.48 -11.29 15.78
CA SER A 39 0.49 -10.21 15.77
C SER A 39 -0.89 -10.78 16.13
N PRO A 40 -1.87 -9.94 16.50
CA PRO A 40 -3.24 -10.40 16.67
C PRO A 40 -3.79 -11.02 15.38
N TYR A 41 -4.53 -12.12 15.51
CA TYR A 41 -5.16 -12.76 14.36
C TYR A 41 -6.41 -11.98 13.94
N ILE A 42 -6.44 -11.54 12.68
CA ILE A 42 -7.54 -10.78 12.10
C ILE A 42 -8.46 -11.71 11.31
N THR A 43 -9.72 -11.85 11.75
CA THR A 43 -10.63 -12.92 11.30
C THR A 43 -11.31 -12.67 9.96
N ASP A 44 -11.58 -11.42 9.59
CA ASP A 44 -12.26 -11.11 8.32
C ASP A 44 -11.31 -11.02 7.11
N GLY A 45 -10.05 -11.40 7.31
CA GLY A 45 -9.04 -11.48 6.26
C GLY A 45 -8.62 -10.11 5.74
N ASN A 46 -8.23 -10.07 4.46
CA ASN A 46 -7.76 -8.85 3.82
C ASN A 46 -8.86 -8.13 3.04
N LEU A 47 -8.64 -6.84 2.80
CA LEU A 47 -9.57 -5.94 2.15
C LEU A 47 -9.93 -6.40 0.72
N SER A 48 -8.98 -7.01 -0.02
CA SER A 48 -9.25 -7.54 -1.37
C SER A 48 -10.34 -8.63 -1.39
N GLN A 49 -10.36 -9.47 -0.36
CA GLN A 49 -11.38 -10.51 -0.19
C GLN A 49 -12.64 -9.94 0.45
N PHE A 50 -12.48 -9.12 1.49
CA PHE A 50 -13.58 -8.54 2.25
C PHE A 50 -14.54 -7.73 1.38
N ILE A 51 -14.02 -6.88 0.50
CA ILE A 51 -14.86 -6.02 -0.36
C ILE A 51 -15.69 -6.79 -1.39
N ARG A 52 -15.38 -8.07 -1.65
CA ARG A 52 -16.20 -8.90 -2.57
C ARG A 52 -17.51 -9.34 -1.93
N ASN A 53 -17.56 -9.33 -0.59
CA ASN A 53 -18.70 -9.81 0.18
C ASN A 53 -19.63 -8.68 0.66
N ILE A 54 -19.30 -7.42 0.34
CA ILE A 54 -20.12 -6.25 0.68
C ILE A 54 -20.56 -5.53 -0.59
N SER A 55 -21.76 -4.96 -0.58
CA SER A 55 -22.30 -4.22 -1.73
C SER A 55 -21.44 -2.99 -2.07
N LEU A 56 -21.45 -2.56 -3.33
CA LEU A 56 -20.70 -1.39 -3.83
C LEU A 56 -21.20 -0.07 -3.20
N ASP A 57 -22.48 0.01 -2.88
CA ASP A 57 -23.11 1.16 -2.21
C ASP A 57 -22.92 1.16 -0.68
N SER A 58 -22.24 0.15 -0.14
CA SER A 58 -22.04 0.06 1.31
C SER A 58 -21.17 1.22 1.82
N PRO A 59 -21.65 2.02 2.79
CA PRO A 59 -20.86 3.10 3.38
C PRO A 59 -19.61 2.59 4.11
N LEU A 60 -19.56 1.29 4.44
CA LEU A 60 -18.39 0.65 5.03
C LEU A 60 -17.15 0.77 4.13
N ARG A 61 -17.30 0.75 2.81
CA ARG A 61 -16.17 0.91 1.86
C ARG A 61 -15.43 2.22 2.09
N ILE A 62 -16.17 3.33 2.25
CA ILE A 62 -15.60 4.64 2.55
C ILE A 62 -14.90 4.64 3.91
N ARG A 63 -15.50 4.05 4.94
CA ARG A 63 -14.86 3.96 6.26
C ARG A 63 -13.54 3.21 6.21
N LEU A 64 -13.48 2.07 5.50
CA LEU A 64 -12.25 1.28 5.35
C LEU A 64 -11.15 2.04 4.60
N ILE A 65 -11.53 2.87 3.62
CA ILE A 65 -10.59 3.79 2.93
C ILE A 65 -10.06 4.85 3.91
N VAL A 66 -10.93 5.47 4.70
CA VAL A 66 -10.55 6.49 5.69
C VAL A 66 -9.62 5.89 6.76
N ASP A 67 -9.92 4.70 7.25
CA ASP A 67 -9.08 3.97 8.19
C ASP A 67 -7.70 3.67 7.59
N THR A 68 -7.66 3.22 6.33
CA THR A 68 -6.40 3.03 5.59
C THR A 68 -5.63 4.34 5.47
N ALA A 69 -6.30 5.45 5.13
CA ALA A 69 -5.67 6.77 5.01
C ALA A 69 -5.06 7.22 6.34
N ARG A 70 -5.77 7.04 7.46
CA ARG A 70 -5.29 7.34 8.82
C ARG A 70 -4.05 6.54 9.18
N GLY A 71 -4.08 5.23 8.93
CA GLY A 71 -2.93 4.35 9.16
C GLY A 71 -1.71 4.78 8.36
N LEU A 72 -1.90 5.09 7.07
CA LEU A 72 -0.80 5.49 6.19
C LEU A 72 -0.30 6.90 6.50
N ALA A 73 -1.17 7.83 6.90
CA ALA A 73 -0.81 9.15 7.41
C ALA A 73 0.07 9.06 8.67
N TYR A 74 -0.27 8.14 9.58
CA TYR A 74 0.56 7.85 10.75
C TYR A 74 1.96 7.36 10.35
N LEU A 75 2.08 6.41 9.41
CA LEU A 75 3.38 5.94 8.91
C LEU A 75 4.20 7.08 8.29
N HIS A 76 3.55 7.90 7.45
CA HIS A 76 4.22 9.02 6.78
C HIS A 76 4.70 10.08 7.77
N ALA A 77 3.95 10.34 8.85
CA ALA A 77 4.37 11.24 9.94
C ALA A 77 5.61 10.73 10.69
N GLN A 78 5.84 9.41 10.72
CA GLN A 78 7.07 8.80 11.24
C GLN A 78 8.20 8.73 10.19
N GLY A 79 8.01 9.30 9.00
CA GLY A 79 8.96 9.20 7.89
C GLY A 79 9.08 7.80 7.31
N ILE A 80 8.06 6.95 7.49
CA ILE A 80 8.06 5.56 7.02
C ILE A 80 7.25 5.46 5.73
N CYS A 81 7.92 4.98 4.68
CA CYS A 81 7.26 4.53 3.46
C CYS A 81 6.91 3.05 3.61
N HIS A 82 5.66 2.68 3.29
CA HIS A 82 5.21 1.30 3.31
C HIS A 82 5.79 0.51 2.13
N GLY A 83 5.67 1.03 0.91
CA GLY A 83 6.27 0.48 -0.31
C GLY A 83 5.55 -0.71 -0.96
N ASP A 84 4.39 -1.12 -0.45
CA ASP A 84 3.56 -2.19 -1.07
C ASP A 84 2.08 -2.06 -0.68
N MET A 85 1.58 -0.82 -0.70
CA MET A 85 0.17 -0.56 -0.41
C MET A 85 -0.72 -1.24 -1.47
N LYS A 86 -1.58 -2.14 -1.00
CA LYS A 86 -2.56 -2.88 -1.79
C LYS A 86 -3.64 -3.45 -0.88
N PRO A 87 -4.84 -3.80 -1.39
CA PRO A 87 -5.92 -4.34 -0.57
C PRO A 87 -5.57 -5.68 0.10
N ALA A 88 -4.59 -6.44 -0.41
CA ALA A 88 -4.13 -7.67 0.24
C ALA A 88 -3.30 -7.43 1.51
N ASN A 89 -2.72 -6.23 1.67
CA ASN A 89 -1.91 -5.83 2.83
C ASN A 89 -2.69 -4.92 3.79
N ILE A 90 -4.01 -4.87 3.64
CA ILE A 90 -4.92 -4.18 4.56
C ILE A 90 -5.85 -5.24 5.10
N LEU A 91 -5.83 -5.46 6.42
CA LEU A 91 -6.69 -6.43 7.09
C LEU A 91 -7.94 -5.73 7.62
N VAL A 92 -9.03 -6.48 7.76
CA VAL A 92 -10.30 -5.96 8.30
C VAL A 92 -10.60 -6.67 9.62
N THR A 93 -10.71 -5.91 10.70
CA THR A 93 -11.06 -6.46 12.03
C THR A 93 -12.55 -6.81 12.11
N ASP A 94 -12.91 -7.58 13.13
CA ASP A 94 -14.29 -7.93 13.46
C ASP A 94 -15.14 -6.69 13.80
N GLU A 95 -14.54 -5.62 14.32
CA GLU A 95 -15.19 -4.31 14.48
C GLU A 95 -15.32 -3.51 13.17
N ARG A 96 -14.96 -4.10 12.03
CA ARG A 96 -15.03 -3.48 10.69
C ARG A 96 -14.12 -2.25 10.56
N THR A 97 -12.93 -2.36 11.14
CA THR A 97 -11.84 -1.39 11.06
C THR A 97 -10.76 -1.88 10.09
N ALA A 98 -10.22 -1.00 9.25
CA ALA A 98 -9.08 -1.37 8.41
C ALA A 98 -7.75 -1.16 9.16
N VAL A 99 -6.85 -2.14 9.08
CA VAL A 99 -5.49 -2.07 9.65
C VAL A 99 -4.45 -2.43 8.59
N ILE A 100 -3.41 -1.61 8.47
CA ILE A 100 -2.30 -1.85 7.53
C ILE A 100 -1.37 -2.94 8.08
N ALA A 101 -0.97 -3.87 7.25
CA ALA A 101 -0.10 -5.00 7.58
C ALA A 101 1.00 -5.21 6.52
N ASP A 102 1.91 -6.15 6.77
CA ASP A 102 3.02 -6.54 5.88
C ASP A 102 4.02 -5.41 5.60
N PHE A 103 4.98 -5.27 6.53
CA PHE A 103 6.01 -4.23 6.51
C PHE A 103 7.33 -4.70 5.87
N GLY A 104 7.31 -5.82 5.12
CA GLY A 104 8.53 -6.41 4.55
C GLY A 104 9.26 -5.51 3.53
N LEU A 105 8.52 -4.60 2.89
CA LEU A 105 9.06 -3.60 1.97
C LEU A 105 9.22 -2.21 2.60
N SER A 106 8.79 -2.02 3.86
CA SER A 106 8.83 -0.72 4.50
C SER A 106 10.26 -0.24 4.78
N GLN A 107 10.43 1.07 4.71
CA GLN A 107 11.72 1.74 4.87
C GLN A 107 11.54 3.19 5.33
N LEU A 108 12.55 3.72 6.03
CA LEU A 108 12.61 5.15 6.35
C LEU A 108 12.88 5.93 5.06
N ALA A 109 12.15 7.02 4.84
CA ALA A 109 12.27 7.87 3.66
C ALA A 109 13.71 8.38 3.45
N ASP A 110 14.42 8.68 4.55
CA ASP A 110 15.79 9.20 4.54
C ASP A 110 16.88 8.10 4.60
N SER A 111 16.49 6.81 4.59
CA SER A 111 17.49 5.73 4.68
C SER A 111 18.30 5.60 3.38
N THR A 112 19.60 5.82 3.50
CA THR A 112 20.58 5.57 2.43
C THR A 112 20.97 4.09 2.32
N GLU A 113 20.56 3.25 3.29
CA GLU A 113 20.83 1.81 3.33
C GLU A 113 20.17 1.08 2.16
N SER A 114 20.91 1.07 1.05
CA SER A 114 20.71 0.16 -0.05
C SER A 114 20.87 -1.26 0.47
N GLY A 115 19.77 -1.99 0.58
CA GLY A 115 19.83 -3.43 0.35
C GLY A 115 20.28 -3.64 -1.09
N LEU A 116 21.60 -3.61 -1.33
CA LEU A 116 22.28 -4.03 -2.56
C LEU A 116 21.75 -5.42 -2.90
N THR A 117 20.69 -5.46 -3.70
CA THR A 117 20.17 -6.71 -4.23
C THR A 117 20.69 -6.77 -5.64
N THR A 118 21.59 -7.72 -5.90
CA THR A 118 22.15 -8.09 -7.20
C THR A 118 21.11 -8.71 -8.16
N THR A 119 19.83 -8.40 -7.95
CA THR A 119 18.76 -8.58 -8.92
C THR A 119 17.95 -7.28 -8.95
N LYS A 120 18.10 -6.50 -10.04
CA LYS A 120 17.35 -5.28 -10.37
C LYS A 120 15.88 -5.57 -10.68
N SER A 121 15.18 -6.35 -9.85
CA SER A 121 13.75 -6.63 -10.03
C SER A 121 12.94 -5.64 -9.19
N ILE A 122 12.07 -4.88 -9.85
CA ILE A 122 11.03 -4.06 -9.21
C ILE A 122 10.32 -4.94 -8.16
N LYS A 123 10.28 -4.46 -6.91
CA LYS A 123 9.63 -5.15 -5.78
C LYS A 123 8.32 -4.46 -5.44
N GLY A 124 7.31 -5.26 -5.11
CA GLY A 124 5.96 -4.81 -4.84
C GLY A 124 4.99 -5.33 -5.90
N SER A 125 3.72 -5.06 -5.67
CA SER A 125 2.66 -5.52 -6.57
C SER A 125 2.53 -4.55 -7.74
N PHE A 126 3.00 -4.96 -8.93
CA PHE A 126 3.09 -4.11 -10.14
C PHE A 126 1.84 -3.28 -10.43
N ARG A 127 0.65 -3.78 -10.08
CA ARG A 127 -0.62 -3.11 -10.38
C ARG A 127 -0.87 -1.83 -9.58
N TYR A 128 -0.20 -1.70 -8.44
CA TYR A 128 -0.30 -0.53 -7.55
C TYR A 128 0.96 0.34 -7.62
N LEU A 129 1.93 -0.05 -8.44
CA LEU A 129 3.21 0.62 -8.58
C LEU A 129 3.03 2.00 -9.22
N SER A 130 3.71 3.00 -8.68
CA SER A 130 3.79 4.32 -9.31
C SER A 130 4.79 4.31 -10.48
N PRO A 131 4.56 5.09 -11.53
CA PRO A 131 5.33 4.99 -12.77
C PRO A 131 6.81 5.38 -12.61
N GLU A 132 7.15 6.27 -11.67
CA GLU A 132 8.53 6.66 -11.38
C GLU A 132 9.38 5.52 -10.78
N LEU A 133 8.75 4.47 -10.26
CA LEU A 133 9.48 3.30 -9.75
C LEU A 133 10.02 2.38 -10.86
N LEU A 134 9.70 2.67 -12.11
CA LEU A 134 10.35 2.02 -13.27
C LEU A 134 11.69 2.66 -13.63
N ASP A 135 11.98 3.85 -13.12
CA ASP A 135 13.21 4.58 -13.45
C ASP A 135 14.42 3.90 -12.77
N GLU A 136 15.59 3.94 -13.43
CA GLU A 136 16.78 3.26 -12.90
C GLU A 136 17.20 3.86 -11.55
N GLY A 137 17.34 2.99 -10.53
CA GLY A 137 17.72 3.40 -9.18
C GLY A 137 16.59 4.01 -8.36
N ALA A 138 15.36 4.05 -8.88
CA ALA A 138 14.20 4.52 -8.15
C ALA A 138 13.92 3.68 -6.89
N ARG A 139 13.32 4.33 -5.89
CA ARG A 139 13.00 3.76 -4.59
C ARG A 139 11.58 4.13 -4.20
N HIS A 140 10.93 3.27 -3.44
CA HIS A 140 9.66 3.59 -2.80
C HIS A 140 9.81 4.83 -1.90
N THR A 141 8.85 5.75 -2.03
CA THR A 141 8.77 7.02 -1.32
C THR A 141 7.38 7.19 -0.69
N LEU A 142 7.23 8.18 0.18
CA LEU A 142 5.91 8.55 0.70
C LEU A 142 4.94 8.88 -0.44
N GLN A 143 5.43 9.52 -1.52
CA GLN A 143 4.61 9.87 -2.68
C GLN A 143 4.22 8.64 -3.52
N SER A 144 5.05 7.59 -3.59
CA SER A 144 4.64 6.34 -4.26
C SER A 144 3.57 5.60 -3.48
N ASP A 145 3.57 5.68 -2.14
CA ASP A 145 2.48 5.15 -1.33
C ASP A 145 1.16 5.90 -1.61
N VAL A 146 1.19 7.22 -1.83
CA VAL A 146 -0.01 8.01 -2.17
C VAL A 146 -0.62 7.55 -3.50
N TRP A 147 0.20 7.26 -4.51
CA TRP A 147 -0.26 6.68 -5.77
C TRP A 147 -0.95 5.33 -5.55
N ALA A 148 -0.30 4.45 -4.79
CA ALA A 148 -0.81 3.12 -4.47
C ALA A 148 -2.09 3.19 -3.62
N PHE A 149 -2.20 4.15 -2.70
CA PHE A 149 -3.42 4.45 -1.96
C PHE A 149 -4.56 4.88 -2.89
N GLY A 150 -4.30 5.72 -3.90
CA GLY A 150 -5.28 6.05 -4.94
C GLY A 150 -5.79 4.81 -5.67
N CYS A 151 -4.91 3.86 -5.99
CA CYS A 151 -5.28 2.57 -6.57
C CYS A 151 -6.17 1.74 -5.63
N VAL A 152 -5.82 1.65 -4.33
CA VAL A 152 -6.63 0.99 -3.29
C VAL A 152 -8.02 1.63 -3.20
N MET A 153 -8.08 2.96 -3.10
CA MET A 153 -9.34 3.69 -2.99
C MET A 153 -10.25 3.44 -4.19
N MET A 154 -9.70 3.47 -5.42
CA MET A 154 -10.48 3.18 -6.62
C MET A 154 -11.01 1.75 -6.63
N GLU A 155 -10.19 0.75 -6.30
CA GLU A 155 -10.62 -0.65 -6.26
C GLU A 155 -11.69 -0.88 -5.19
N VAL A 156 -11.52 -0.30 -4.01
CA VAL A 156 -12.49 -0.42 -2.91
C VAL A 156 -13.81 0.24 -3.26
N LEU A 157 -13.84 1.31 -4.04
CA LEU A 157 -15.11 1.97 -4.40
C LEU A 157 -15.81 1.34 -5.60
N THR A 158 -15.05 0.79 -6.54
CA THR A 158 -15.58 0.37 -7.84
C THR A 158 -15.63 -1.14 -8.00
N GLY A 159 -14.88 -1.88 -7.17
CA GLY A 159 -14.62 -3.31 -7.35
C GLY A 159 -13.74 -3.64 -8.57
N MET A 160 -13.25 -2.63 -9.30
CA MET A 160 -12.40 -2.81 -10.47
C MET A 160 -10.92 -2.75 -10.09
N LEU A 161 -10.13 -3.62 -10.70
CA LEU A 161 -8.69 -3.59 -10.55
C LEU A 161 -8.09 -2.35 -11.25
N PRO A 162 -7.05 -1.71 -10.67
CA PRO A 162 -6.25 -0.69 -11.36
C PRO A 162 -5.67 -1.27 -12.66
N PHE A 163 -5.64 -0.48 -13.74
CA PHE A 163 -5.27 -0.92 -15.09
C PHE A 163 -6.10 -2.13 -15.57
N PRO A 164 -7.44 -1.99 -15.69
CA PRO A 164 -8.31 -3.12 -16.02
C PRO A 164 -8.01 -3.73 -17.41
N ASN A 165 -7.43 -2.95 -18.32
CA ASN A 165 -7.04 -3.39 -19.66
C ASN A 165 -5.68 -4.14 -19.68
N ALA A 166 -4.88 -4.04 -18.62
CA ALA A 166 -3.58 -4.70 -18.52
C ALA A 166 -3.75 -6.13 -17.97
N LYS A 167 -3.79 -7.09 -18.90
CA LYS A 167 -4.06 -8.51 -18.63
C LYS A 167 -2.86 -9.31 -18.10
N ASN A 168 -1.64 -8.77 -18.26
CA ASN A 168 -0.40 -9.40 -17.81
C ASN A 168 0.65 -8.36 -17.44
N ASP A 169 1.72 -8.80 -16.78
CA ASP A 169 2.78 -7.92 -16.26
C ASP A 169 3.49 -7.12 -17.36
N ILE A 170 3.59 -7.66 -18.58
CA ILE A 170 4.17 -6.94 -19.72
C ILE A 170 3.29 -5.75 -20.11
N SER A 171 1.99 -5.98 -20.29
CA SER A 171 1.03 -4.92 -20.64
C SER A 171 0.94 -3.84 -19.55
N LEU A 172 1.05 -4.25 -18.29
CA LEU A 172 1.05 -3.36 -17.15
C LEU A 172 2.32 -2.51 -17.08
N THR A 173 3.48 -3.14 -17.29
CA THR A 173 4.77 -2.44 -17.37
C THR A 173 4.78 -1.43 -18.51
N LEU A 174 4.22 -1.78 -19.67
CA LEU A 174 4.09 -0.86 -20.80
C LEU A 174 3.17 0.33 -20.49
N ALA A 175 2.04 0.11 -19.82
CA ALA A 175 1.14 1.19 -19.41
C ALA A 175 1.83 2.16 -18.43
N LEU A 176 2.54 1.61 -17.43
CA LEU A 176 3.32 2.41 -16.47
C LEU A 176 4.47 3.16 -17.15
N ALA A 177 5.19 2.53 -18.09
CA ALA A 177 6.26 3.17 -18.85
C ALA A 177 5.76 4.32 -19.73
N ARG A 178 4.51 4.21 -20.23
CA ARG A 178 3.80 5.27 -20.95
C ARG A 178 3.21 6.34 -20.02
N ARG A 179 3.41 6.22 -18.71
CA ARG A 179 2.88 7.12 -17.69
C ARG A 179 1.34 7.20 -17.74
N GLU A 180 0.68 6.08 -18.09
CA GLU A 180 -0.77 6.00 -18.10
C GLU A 180 -1.32 6.00 -16.65
N MET A 181 -2.46 6.66 -16.44
CA MET A 181 -3.19 6.56 -15.18
C MET A 181 -3.79 5.17 -15.00
N PRO A 182 -4.03 4.71 -13.75
CA PRO A 182 -4.62 3.41 -13.49
C PRO A 182 -6.00 3.21 -14.15
N VAL A 183 -6.80 4.27 -14.22
CA VAL A 183 -8.07 4.30 -14.96
C VAL A 183 -8.41 5.75 -15.29
N GLN A 184 -9.16 5.97 -16.37
CA GLN A 184 -9.71 7.30 -16.64
C GLN A 184 -10.74 7.64 -15.57
N THR A 185 -10.44 8.60 -14.70
CA THR A 185 -11.32 8.87 -13.55
C THR A 185 -12.71 9.29 -13.99
N ARG A 186 -12.89 9.95 -15.15
CA ARG A 186 -14.20 10.33 -15.71
C ARG A 186 -15.15 9.15 -15.96
N SER A 187 -14.64 7.93 -16.15
CA SER A 187 -15.49 6.75 -16.36
C SER A 187 -15.96 6.11 -15.06
N LEU A 188 -15.52 6.60 -13.90
CA LEU A 188 -15.87 6.03 -12.59
C LEU A 188 -17.19 6.60 -12.06
N THR A 189 -18.06 5.74 -11.55
CA THR A 189 -19.28 6.14 -10.84
C THR A 189 -18.96 6.40 -9.36
N VAL A 190 -18.26 7.50 -9.08
CA VAL A 190 -17.91 7.98 -7.73
C VAL A 190 -18.27 9.46 -7.56
N ALA A 191 -18.37 9.94 -6.32
CA ALA A 191 -18.61 11.35 -6.05
C ALA A 191 -17.45 12.24 -6.53
N GLU A 192 -17.75 13.47 -6.97
CA GLU A 192 -16.73 14.39 -7.52
C GLU A 192 -15.55 14.64 -6.59
N PRO A 193 -15.71 14.88 -5.26
CA PRO A 193 -14.56 15.07 -4.37
C PRO A 193 -13.59 13.87 -4.34
N ILE A 194 -14.13 12.65 -4.49
CA ILE A 194 -13.32 11.42 -4.57
C ILE A 194 -12.62 11.35 -5.92
N ARG A 195 -13.32 11.72 -7.01
CA ARG A 195 -12.75 11.74 -8.35
C ARG A 195 -11.56 12.71 -8.43
N ASP A 196 -11.70 13.89 -7.84
CA ASP A 196 -10.65 14.91 -7.77
C ASP A 196 -9.47 14.37 -6.97
N LEU A 197 -9.72 13.77 -5.80
CA LEU A 197 -8.66 13.17 -4.99
C LEU A 197 -7.91 12.04 -5.73
N LEU A 198 -8.61 11.19 -6.51
CA LEU A 198 -7.96 10.18 -7.35
C LEU A 198 -7.02 10.82 -8.39
N GLN A 199 -7.44 11.92 -9.01
CA GLN A 199 -6.59 12.65 -9.97
C GLN A 199 -5.38 13.30 -9.29
N GLU A 200 -5.55 13.82 -8.07
CA GLU A 200 -4.46 14.35 -7.25
C GLU A 200 -3.45 13.24 -6.87
N CYS A 201 -3.92 12.07 -6.43
CA CYS A 201 -3.06 10.93 -6.10
C CYS A 201 -2.26 10.39 -7.30
N TRP A 202 -2.78 10.55 -8.52
CA TRP A 202 -2.17 10.05 -9.76
C TRP A 202 -1.43 11.12 -10.56
N GLN A 203 -1.01 12.22 -9.92
CA GLN A 203 -0.07 13.16 -10.54
C GLN A 203 1.26 12.45 -10.89
N LEU A 204 1.75 12.70 -12.11
CA LEU A 204 2.97 12.06 -12.61
C LEU A 204 4.22 12.54 -11.88
N LYS A 205 4.26 13.83 -11.54
CA LYS A 205 5.30 14.39 -10.69
C LYS A 205 4.97 14.05 -9.23
N PRO A 206 5.80 13.24 -8.54
CA PRO A 206 5.45 12.75 -7.20
C PRO A 206 5.19 13.86 -6.19
N SER A 207 5.90 14.98 -6.27
CA SER A 207 5.75 16.11 -5.36
C SER A 207 4.46 16.91 -5.55
N ASP A 208 3.71 16.68 -6.63
CA ASP A 208 2.42 17.32 -6.88
C ASP A 208 1.26 16.47 -6.31
N ARG A 209 1.56 15.28 -5.77
CA ARG A 209 0.57 14.41 -5.09
C ARG A 209 0.25 14.97 -3.68
N PRO A 210 -0.98 14.73 -3.17
CA PRO A 210 -1.37 15.18 -1.84
C PRO A 210 -0.58 14.43 -0.76
N THR A 211 -0.55 15.00 0.43
CA THR A 211 -0.07 14.28 1.62
C THR A 211 -1.17 13.39 2.17
N MET A 212 -0.83 12.33 2.89
CA MET A 212 -1.86 11.45 3.46
C MET A 212 -2.82 12.12 4.46
N PRO A 213 -2.42 13.14 5.25
CA PRO A 213 -3.39 13.93 6.04
C PRO A 213 -4.40 14.74 5.21
N ARG A 214 -4.11 15.01 3.94
CA ARG A 214 -5.05 15.66 3.00
C ARG A 214 -6.06 14.68 2.42
N CYS A 215 -5.64 13.43 2.22
CA CYS A 215 -6.46 12.31 1.74
C CYS A 215 -7.46 11.84 2.80
#